data_AF-A0A7M1AVY7-F1
#
_entry.id   AF-A0A7M1AVY7-F1
#
_cell.length_a   1.000
_cell.length_b   1.000
_cell.length_c   1.000
_cell.angle_alpha   90.00
_cell.angle_beta   90.00
_cell.angle_gamma   90.00
#
_symmetry.space_group_name_H-M   'P 1'
#
loop_
_entity.id
_entity.type
_entity.pdbx_description
1 polymer ?
#
loop_
_entity_poly.entity_id
_entity_poly.type
_entity_poly.pdbx_seq_one_letter_code
_entity_poly.pdbx_strand_id
1 'polypeptide(L)'
;MQKDAFERIISFLLGASWGIILLGALALFSLLFNFGFTIAFLFTLLYIIVSLFLVLVLDALLVNKQRLKEAKKQTELLEKLLEKK
;
A
#
# COMPACT_ATOMS: atom_id res chain seq x y z
N MET A 1 8.56 -20.15 1.13
CA MET A 1 7.17 -19.73 0.91
C MET A 1 7.19 -18.82 -0.32
N GLN A 2 6.76 -19.31 -1.49
CA GLN A 2 6.70 -18.48 -2.70
C GLN A 2 5.66 -17.37 -2.46
N LYS A 3 6.02 -16.12 -2.74
CA LYS A 3 5.04 -15.02 -2.75
C LYS A 3 4.08 -15.29 -3.90
N ASP A 4 2.79 -15.37 -3.59
CA ASP A 4 1.76 -15.50 -4.61
C ASP A 4 1.85 -14.28 -5.55
N ALA A 5 1.47 -14.46 -6.83
CA ALA A 5 1.53 -13.39 -7.83
C ALA A 5 0.88 -12.08 -7.32
N PHE A 6 -0.20 -12.20 -6.55
CA PHE A 6 -0.86 -11.09 -5.87
C PHE A 6 0.03 -10.31 -4.89
N GLU A 7 0.71 -11.02 -3.97
CA GLU A 7 1.63 -10.38 -3.00
C GLU A 7 2.78 -9.67 -3.70
N ARG A 8 3.27 -10.24 -4.81
CA ARG A 8 4.33 -9.65 -5.64
C ARG A 8 3.87 -8.36 -6.33
N ILE A 9 2.66 -8.37 -6.90
CA ILE A 9 2.06 -7.20 -7.54
C ILE A 9 1.84 -6.08 -6.51
N ILE A 10 1.21 -6.37 -5.36
CA ILE A 10 1.00 -5.35 -4.33
C ILE A 10 2.33 -4.80 -3.79
N SER A 11 3.33 -5.66 -3.56
CA SER A 11 4.66 -5.19 -3.12
C SER A 11 5.30 -4.26 -4.16
N PHE A 12 5.15 -4.56 -5.45
CA PHE A 12 5.64 -3.69 -6.53
C PHE A 12 4.88 -2.36 -6.58
N LEU A 13 3.55 -2.39 -6.47
CA LEU A 13 2.72 -1.18 -6.42
C LEU A 13 3.06 -0.30 -5.22
N LEU A 14 3.30 -0.87 -4.04
CA LEU A 14 3.73 -0.13 -2.85
C LEU A 14 5.06 0.59 -3.09
N GLY A 15 6.04 -0.09 -3.68
CA GLY A 15 7.32 0.53 -4.05
C GLY A 15 7.15 1.65 -5.08
N ALA A 16 6.37 1.40 -6.14
CA ALA A 16 6.08 2.41 -7.16
C ALA A 16 5.32 3.62 -6.61
N SER A 17 4.43 3.40 -5.63
CA SER A 17 3.63 4.46 -5.01
C SER A 17 4.49 5.52 -4.33
N TRP A 18 5.60 5.13 -3.69
CA TRP A 18 6.55 6.10 -3.13
C TRP A 18 7.18 7.00 -4.19
N GLY A 19 7.54 6.44 -5.35
CA GLY A 19 8.03 7.20 -6.48
C GLY A 19 6.97 8.17 -7.03
N ILE A 20 5.74 7.69 -7.18
CA ILE A 20 4.60 8.50 -7.65
C ILE A 20 4.29 9.64 -6.68
N ILE A 21 4.36 9.41 -5.37
CA ILE A 21 4.17 10.46 -4.36
C ILE A 21 5.22 11.55 -4.52
N LEU A 22 6.50 11.19 -4.55
CA LEU A 22 7.59 12.17 -4.61
C LEU A 22 7.60 12.93 -5.93
N LEU A 23 7.57 12.21 -7.06
CA LEU A 23 7.60 12.82 -8.39
C LEU A 23 6.31 13.58 -8.68
N GLY A 24 5.16 13.04 -8.29
CA GLY A 24 3.87 13.70 -8.46
C GLY A 24 3.75 14.96 -7.62
N ALA A 25 4.25 14.96 -6.38
CA ALA A 25 4.24 16.15 -5.53
C ALA A 25 5.13 17.26 -6.11
N LEU A 26 6.33 16.93 -6.59
CA LEU A 26 7.22 17.88 -7.26
C LEU A 26 6.61 18.43 -8.55
N ALA A 27 6.04 17.55 -9.38
CA ALA A 27 5.41 17.95 -10.64
C ALA A 27 4.19 18.85 -10.40
N LEU A 28 3.32 18.48 -9.46
CA LEU A 28 2.13 19.25 -9.11
C LEU A 28 2.50 20.61 -8.51
N PHE A 29 3.49 20.65 -7.62
CA PHE A 29 3.99 21.90 -7.04
C PHE A 29 4.53 22.82 -8.13
N SER A 30 5.35 22.29 -9.04
CA SER A 30 5.96 23.06 -10.14
C SER A 30 4.90 23.60 -11.09
N LEU A 31 3.87 22.82 -11.40
CA LEU A 31 2.77 23.21 -12.27
C LEU A 31 1.91 24.32 -11.65
N LEU A 32 1.64 24.22 -10.34
CA LEU A 32 0.81 25.18 -9.61
C LEU A 32 1.59 26.41 -9.14
N PHE A 33 2.92 26.39 -9.16
CA PHE A 33 3.75 27.50 -8.69
C PHE A 33 3.45 28.81 -9.43
N ASN A 34 3.12 28.73 -10.72
CA ASN A 34 2.72 29.90 -11.54
C ASN A 34 1.43 30.59 -11.04
N PHE A 35 0.57 29.87 -10.31
CA PHE A 35 -0.64 30.43 -9.71
C PHE A 35 -0.40 31.01 -8.31
N GLY A 36 0.81 30.87 -7.77
CA GLY A 36 1.22 31.40 -6.47
C GLY A 36 1.60 30.31 -5.47
N PHE A 37 2.56 30.65 -4.60
CA PHE A 37 3.14 29.72 -3.63
C PHE A 37 2.09 29.07 -2.72
N THR A 38 1.15 29.85 -2.17
CA THR A 38 0.13 29.36 -1.23
C THR A 38 -0.77 28.31 -1.86
N ILE A 39 -1.21 28.54 -3.10
CA ILE A 39 -2.06 27.61 -3.85
C ILE A 39 -1.26 26.34 -4.14
N ALA A 40 -0.04 26.47 -4.67
CA ALA A 40 0.82 25.32 -4.96
C ALA A 40 1.06 24.45 -3.72
N PHE A 41 1.37 25.07 -2.59
CA PHE A 41 1.62 24.36 -1.34
C PHE A 41 0.39 23.61 -0.83
N LEU A 42 -0.79 24.26 -0.78
CA LEU A 42 -2.03 23.64 -0.29
C LEU A 42 -2.45 22.45 -1.14
N PHE A 43 -2.43 22.58 -2.47
CA PHE A 43 -2.81 21.49 -3.36
C PHE A 43 -1.80 20.34 -3.35
N THR A 44 -0.50 20.63 -3.29
CA THR A 44 0.51 19.59 -3.11
C THR A 44 0.36 18.85 -1.78
N LEU A 45 0.01 19.56 -0.70
CA LEU A 45 -0.27 18.93 0.60
C LEU A 45 -1.50 18.01 0.51
N LEU A 46 -2.59 18.47 -0.11
CA LEU A 46 -3.78 17.64 -0.33
C LEU A 46 -3.47 16.39 -1.17
N TYR A 47 -2.69 16.55 -2.24
CA TYR A 47 -2.22 15.43 -3.05
C TYR A 47 -1.47 14.40 -2.22
N ILE A 48 -0.48 14.83 -1.41
CA ILE A 48 0.31 13.93 -0.56
C ILE A 48 -0.60 13.17 0.42
N ILE A 49 -1.56 13.85 1.05
CA ILE A 49 -2.50 13.21 2.00
C ILE A 49 -3.31 12.11 1.30
N VAL A 50 -3.89 12.41 0.13
CA VAL A 50 -4.68 11.44 -0.63
C VAL A 50 -3.80 10.27 -1.10
N SER A 51 -2.60 10.55 -1.59
CA SER A 51 -1.69 9.50 -2.04
C SER A 51 -1.21 8.60 -0.90
N LEU A 52 -0.93 9.15 0.29
CA LEU A 52 -0.58 8.36 1.47
C LEU A 52 -1.75 7.49 1.93
N PHE A 53 -2.98 7.99 1.84
CA PHE A 53 -4.16 7.17 2.10
C PHE A 53 -4.24 5.97 1.15
N LEU A 54 -3.97 6.17 -0.14
CA LEU A 54 -3.93 5.06 -1.11
C LEU A 54 -2.82 4.04 -0.81
N VAL A 55 -1.64 4.50 -0.36
CA VAL A 55 -0.56 3.62 0.09
C VAL A 55 -1.01 2.77 1.28
N LEU A 56 -1.68 3.37 2.26
CA LEU A 56 -2.22 2.65 3.42
C LEU A 56 -3.25 1.59 3.00
N VAL A 57 -4.09 1.87 2.01
CA VAL A 57 -5.04 0.88 1.47
C VAL A 57 -4.30 -0.31 0.86
N LEU A 58 -3.27 -0.08 0.05
CA LEU A 58 -2.45 -1.16 -0.53
C LEU A 58 -1.78 -2.00 0.56
N ASP A 59 -1.26 -1.36 1.59
CA ASP A 59 -0.61 -2.05 2.71
C ASP A 59 -1.62 -2.87 3.52
N ALA A 60 -2.81 -2.32 3.80
CA ALA A 60 -3.90 -3.02 4.47
C ALA A 60 -4.36 -4.27 3.70
N LEU A 61 -4.40 -4.22 2.37
CA LEU A 61 -4.70 -5.39 1.53
C LEU A 61 -3.65 -6.50 1.70
N LEU A 62 -2.37 -6.13 1.76
CA LEU A 62 -1.28 -7.09 1.97
C LEU A 62 -1.36 -7.75 3.36
N VAL A 63 -1.58 -6.94 4.40
CA VAL A 63 -1.74 -7.42 5.78
C VAL A 63 -2.94 -8.36 5.90
N ASN A 64 -4.09 -8.00 5.34
CA ASN A 64 -5.28 -8.85 5.39
C ASN A 64 -5.06 -10.19 4.67
N LYS A 65 -4.32 -10.20 3.56
CA LYS A 65 -3.95 -11.44 2.86
C LYS A 65 -3.06 -12.34 3.72
N GLN A 66 -2.08 -11.76 4.41
CA GLN A 66 -1.20 -12.50 5.33
C GLN A 66 -1.99 -13.10 6.50
N ARG A 67 -2.87 -12.30 7.13
CA ARG A 67 -3.75 -12.77 8.22
C ARG A 67 -4.62 -13.96 7.79
N LEU A 68 -5.20 -13.91 6.59
CA LEU A 68 -5.98 -15.03 6.06
C LEU A 68 -5.13 -16.29 5.86
N LYS A 69 -3.90 -16.15 5.39
CA LYS A 69 -2.96 -17.27 5.19
C LYS A 69 -2.56 -17.91 6.51
N GLU A 70 -2.32 -17.10 7.54
CA GLU A 70 -2.02 -17.57 8.89
C GLU A 70 -3.22 -18.29 9.52
N ALA A 71 -4.43 -17.73 9.40
CA ALA A 71 -5.64 -18.38 9.90
C ALA A 71 -5.88 -19.77 9.27
N LYS A 72 -5.67 -19.90 7.96
CA LYS A 72 -5.75 -21.20 7.27
C LYS A 72 -4.70 -22.18 7.78
N LYS A 73 -3.46 -21.73 7.96
CA LYS A 73 -2.37 -22.56 8.50
C LYS A 73 -2.66 -23.01 9.93
N GLN A 74 -3.22 -22.13 10.77
CA GLN A 74 -3.63 -22.48 12.14
C GLN A 74 -4.73 -23.54 12.14
N THR A 75 -5.72 -23.41 11.24
CA THR A 75 -6.83 -24.38 11.12
C THR A 75 -6.30 -25.76 10.70
N GLU A 76 -5.45 -25.82 9.69
CA GLU A 76 -4.83 -27.08 9.21
C GLU A 76 -3.98 -27.75 10.31
N LEU A 77 -3.26 -26.97 11.11
CA LEU A 77 -2.50 -27.51 12.25
C LEU A 77 -3.42 -28.07 13.33
N LEU A 78 -4.57 -27.43 13.59
CA LEU A 78 -5.55 -27.90 14.56
C LEU A 78 -6.17 -29.23 14.13
N GLU A 79 -6.52 -29.37 12.84
CA GLU A 79 -7.05 -30.59 12.26
C GLU A 79 -6.07 -31.76 12.40
N LYS A 80 -4.79 -31.55 12.05
CA LYS A 80 -3.73 -32.56 12.21
C LYS A 80 -3.53 -33.01 13.65
N LEU A 81 -3.71 -32.11 14.63
CA LEU A 81 -3.63 -32.46 16.05
C LEU A 81 -4.83 -33.30 16.48
N LEU A 82 -6.00 -33.08 15.87
CA LEU A 82 -7.24 -33.78 16.17
C LEU A 82 -7.24 -35.20 15.57
N GLU A 83 -6.71 -35.38 14.36
CA GLU A 83 -6.54 -36.70 13.70
C GLU A 83 -5.50 -37.61 14.38
N LYS A 84 -4.54 -37.01 15.08
CA LYS A 84 -3.45 -37.75 15.76
C LYS A 84 -3.83 -38.20 17.18
N LYS A 85 -5.05 -37.89 17.64
CA LYS A 85 -5.56 -38.20 18.97
C LYS A 85 -6.62 -39.30 18.88
#